data_AF-A0A0V1JE80-F1
#
_entry.id   AF-A0A0V1JE80-F1
#
_cell.length_a   1.000
_cell.length_b   1.000
_cell.length_c   1.000
_cell.angle_alpha   90.00
_cell.angle_beta   90.00
_cell.angle_gamma   90.00
#
_symmetry.space_group_name_H-M   'P 1'
#
loop_
_entity.id
_entity.type
_entity.pdbx_description
1 polymer ?
#
loop_
_entity_poly.entity_id
_entity_poly.type
_entity_poly.pdbx_seq_one_letter_code
_entity_poly.pdbx_strand_id
1 'polypeptide(L)'
;MPTFLSTMASTCELLIRSTERSSTRFVDDESNLIELLNCYPDRQDERRNNPPPIRYYLKEIGEICVLEFYNSTQLSAFNPIETLENVENIKSCIYACRQQCHEDFCLAINYTKKKQCTLLRHNSKQQIYNVKSQSLFAEILFCEQGTLADEIFDF
;
A
#
# COMPACT_ATOMS: atom_id res chain seq x y z
N MET A 1 -0.95 -19.28 -19.90
CA MET A 1 -0.68 -19.24 -18.45
C MET A 1 0.21 -18.04 -18.18
N PRO A 2 -0.32 -16.90 -17.73
CA PRO A 2 0.54 -15.83 -17.26
C PRO A 2 0.99 -16.19 -15.85
N THR A 3 2.30 -16.30 -15.68
CA THR A 3 2.96 -16.21 -14.38
C THR A 3 2.64 -14.84 -13.78
N PHE A 4 1.82 -14.83 -12.73
CA PHE A 4 1.60 -13.65 -11.91
C PHE A 4 2.93 -13.31 -11.22
N LEU A 5 3.64 -12.32 -11.76
CA LEU A 5 4.67 -11.61 -11.03
C LEU A 5 3.98 -10.94 -9.85
N SER A 6 4.15 -11.54 -8.67
CA SER A 6 3.97 -10.83 -7.40
C SER A 6 4.78 -9.55 -7.50
N THR A 7 4.10 -8.42 -7.66
CA THR A 7 4.74 -7.10 -7.67
C THR A 7 5.30 -6.88 -6.27
N MET A 8 6.57 -7.21 -6.09
CA MET A 8 7.33 -6.95 -4.87
C MET A 8 7.29 -5.44 -4.59
N ALA A 9 6.66 -5.05 -3.48
CA ALA A 9 6.77 -3.69 -2.96
C ALA A 9 8.26 -3.34 -2.84
N SER A 10 8.68 -2.26 -3.51
CA SER A 10 10.07 -1.87 -3.64
C SER A 10 10.21 -0.40 -3.26
N THR A 11 11.26 -0.08 -2.51
CA THR A 11 11.62 1.32 -2.22
C THR A 11 12.64 1.76 -3.25
N CYS A 12 12.32 2.82 -4.00
CA CYS A 12 13.18 3.33 -5.07
C CYS A 12 13.78 4.70 -4.69
N GLU A 13 15.05 4.90 -5.02
CA GLU A 13 15.74 6.19 -4.86
C GLU A 13 15.67 7.00 -6.15
N LEU A 14 15.26 8.27 -6.06
CA LEU A 14 15.09 9.18 -7.19
C LEU A 14 16.30 10.10 -7.34
N LEU A 15 16.89 10.14 -8.53
CA LEU A 15 17.92 11.13 -8.89
C LEU A 15 17.26 12.34 -9.55
N ILE A 16 17.44 13.53 -8.99
CA ILE A 16 17.20 14.78 -9.70
C ILE A 16 18.51 15.18 -10.38
N ARG A 17 18.58 14.93 -11.69
CA ARG A 17 19.58 15.41 -12.67
C ARG A 17 21.05 15.30 -12.22
N SER A 18 21.77 14.27 -12.68
CA SER A 18 23.24 14.23 -12.63
C SER A 18 23.84 14.33 -14.03
N THR A 19 24.75 15.29 -14.23
CA THR A 19 25.51 15.51 -15.47
C THR A 19 26.79 14.65 -15.58
N GLU A 20 26.98 13.59 -14.79
CA GLU A 20 28.28 12.89 -14.74
C GLU A 20 28.30 11.40 -15.09
N ARG A 21 27.25 10.84 -15.72
CA ARG A 21 27.34 9.54 -16.42
C ARG A 21 26.46 9.52 -17.66
N SER A 22 26.93 10.20 -18.70
CA SER A 22 26.20 10.40 -19.96
C SER A 22 26.10 9.11 -20.80
N SER A 23 24.91 8.51 -20.85
CA SER A 23 24.35 8.02 -22.12
C SER A 23 23.21 8.97 -22.51
N THR A 24 23.57 10.07 -23.15
CA THR A 24 22.70 11.22 -23.39
C THR A 24 21.49 10.82 -24.24
N ARG A 25 20.28 10.99 -23.70
CA ARG A 25 19.04 11.03 -24.49
C ARG A 25 18.51 12.45 -24.46
N PHE A 26 18.25 13.01 -25.64
CA PHE A 26 17.61 14.31 -25.78
C PHE A 26 16.14 14.15 -25.40
N VAL A 27 15.76 14.83 -24.34
CA VAL A 27 14.39 14.91 -23.84
C VAL A 27 13.99 16.37 -24.03
N ASP A 28 12.84 16.58 -24.66
CA ASP A 28 12.30 17.89 -25.02
C ASP A 28 12.23 18.82 -23.79
N ASP A 29 12.43 20.12 -24.00
CA ASP A 29 12.65 21.14 -22.95
C ASP A 29 11.48 21.25 -21.95
N GLU A 30 10.32 20.65 -22.26
CA GLU A 30 9.12 20.65 -21.43
C GLU A 30 8.94 19.39 -20.54
N SER A 31 9.87 18.43 -20.58
CA SER A 31 9.71 17.16 -19.87
C SER A 31 10.81 16.88 -18.83
N ASN A 32 10.39 16.61 -17.59
CA ASN A 32 11.28 16.18 -16.52
C ASN A 32 11.55 14.68 -16.64
N LEU A 33 12.81 14.30 -16.92
CA LEU A 33 13.24 12.90 -16.89
C LEU A 33 13.61 12.51 -15.46
N ILE A 34 12.96 11.47 -14.95
CA ILE A 34 13.29 10.82 -13.68
C ILE A 34 13.92 9.46 -13.99
N GLU A 35 15.15 9.25 -13.52
CA GLU A 35 15.81 7.95 -13.60
C GLU A 35 15.81 7.28 -12.22
N LEU A 36 15.28 6.06 -12.16
CA LEU A 36 15.36 5.21 -10.97
C LEU A 36 16.71 4.49 -11.00
N LEU A 37 17.58 4.77 -10.03
CA LEU A 37 18.91 4.15 -9.94
C LEU A 37 18.83 2.70 -9.49
N ASN A 38 18.21 2.53 -8.32
CA ASN A 38 18.11 1.27 -7.62
C ASN A 38 16.75 1.20 -6.94
N CYS A 39 16.18 0.01 -6.91
CA CYS A 39 15.03 -0.32 -6.10
C CYS A 39 15.42 -1.49 -5.20
N TYR A 40 15.15 -1.34 -3.91
CA TYR A 40 15.44 -2.37 -2.91
C TYR A 40 14.13 -2.99 -2.44
N PRO A 41 14.11 -4.31 -2.14
CA PRO A 41 12.94 -4.95 -1.54
C PRO A 41 12.53 -4.22 -0.27
N ASP A 42 11.32 -3.66 -0.23
CA ASP A 42 10.83 -3.00 0.97
C ASP A 42 10.51 -4.08 2.03
N ARG A 43 11.04 -3.92 3.25
CA ARG A 43 10.81 -4.78 4.42
C ARG A 43 10.67 -6.27 4.08
N GLN A 44 11.63 -6.80 3.31
CA GLN A 44 11.54 -8.14 2.70
C GLN A 44 11.20 -9.24 3.72
N ASP A 45 11.74 -9.16 4.94
CA ASP A 45 11.49 -10.16 5.97
C ASP A 45 10.05 -10.11 6.50
N GLU A 46 9.44 -8.92 6.60
CA GLU A 46 8.05 -8.75 7.00
C GLU A 46 7.08 -9.26 5.91
N ARG A 47 7.49 -9.17 4.64
CA ARG A 47 6.68 -9.56 3.47
C ARG A 47 6.88 -10.99 2.99
N ARG A 48 7.96 -11.66 3.41
CA ARG A 48 8.41 -12.96 2.85
C ARG A 48 7.31 -14.02 2.74
N ASN A 49 6.40 -14.07 3.71
CA ASN A 49 5.37 -15.08 3.82
C ASN A 49 3.95 -14.51 3.70
N ASN A 50 3.79 -13.30 3.18
CA ASN A 50 2.48 -12.70 3.01
C ASN A 50 1.69 -13.42 1.90
N PRO A 51 0.35 -13.54 2.02
CA PRO A 51 -0.48 -13.96 0.90
C PRO A 51 -0.37 -12.98 -0.28
N PRO A 52 -0.76 -13.41 -1.50
CA PRO A 52 -0.87 -12.50 -2.63
C PRO A 52 -1.77 -11.29 -2.32
N PRO A 53 -1.48 -10.11 -2.90
CA PRO A 53 -2.33 -8.94 -2.74
C PRO A 53 -3.77 -9.19 -3.21
N ILE A 54 -4.74 -8.53 -2.55
CA ILE A 54 -6.18 -8.70 -2.79
C ILE A 54 -6.78 -7.38 -3.27
N ARG A 55 -7.63 -7.45 -4.30
CA ARG A 55 -8.40 -6.32 -4.84
C ARG A 55 -9.72 -6.14 -4.09
N TYR A 56 -10.06 -4.89 -3.76
CA TYR A 56 -11.37 -4.50 -3.23
C TYR A 56 -11.96 -3.36 -4.05
N TYR A 57 -13.14 -3.57 -4.64
CA TYR A 57 -13.85 -2.51 -5.37
C TYR A 57 -14.70 -1.62 -4.44
N LEU A 58 -14.27 -0.40 -4.18
CA LEU A 58 -14.98 0.60 -3.38
C LEU A 58 -16.04 1.32 -4.24
N LYS A 59 -17.27 0.80 -4.20
CA LYS A 59 -18.40 1.27 -5.02
C LYS A 59 -18.71 2.75 -4.82
N GLU A 60 -18.54 3.25 -3.60
CA GLU A 60 -18.86 4.62 -3.20
C GLU A 60 -18.07 5.66 -4.00
N ILE A 61 -16.84 5.31 -4.40
CA ILE A 61 -15.89 6.21 -5.09
C ILE A 61 -15.43 5.68 -6.45
N GLY A 62 -15.91 4.51 -6.87
CA GLY A 62 -15.56 3.92 -8.16
C GLY A 62 -14.08 3.55 -8.27
N GLU A 63 -13.47 3.10 -7.17
CA GLU A 63 -12.05 2.74 -7.15
C GLU A 63 -11.84 1.28 -6.79
N ILE A 64 -10.73 0.72 -7.24
CA ILE A 64 -10.21 -0.58 -6.80
C ILE A 64 -8.97 -0.30 -5.99
N CYS A 65 -8.96 -0.78 -4.76
CA CYS A 65 -7.77 -0.75 -3.91
C CYS A 65 -7.12 -2.14 -3.90
N VAL A 66 -5.81 -2.18 -4.10
CA VAL A 66 -4.99 -3.38 -3.97
C VAL A 66 -4.30 -3.35 -2.62
N LEU A 67 -4.54 -4.38 -1.82
CA LEU A 67 -4.04 -4.48 -0.45
C LEU A 67 -3.12 -5.68 -0.27
N GLU A 68 -2.02 -5.48 0.44
CA GLU A 68 -1.15 -6.54 0.93
C GLU A 68 -1.51 -6.87 2.39
N PHE A 69 -1.88 -8.12 2.65
CA PHE A 69 -2.14 -8.61 4.01
C PHE A 69 -0.86 -9.14 4.64
N TYR A 70 -0.66 -8.86 5.93
CA TYR A 70 0.56 -9.27 6.64
C TYR A 70 0.31 -10.45 7.56
N ASN A 71 1.21 -11.44 7.50
CA ASN A 71 1.27 -12.53 8.47
C ASN A 71 2.10 -12.17 9.72
N SER A 72 3.03 -11.21 9.60
CA SER A 72 3.83 -10.74 10.75
C SER A 72 2.96 -9.97 11.75
N THR A 73 3.26 -10.13 13.04
CA THR A 73 2.61 -9.38 14.12
C THR A 73 3.39 -8.16 14.59
N GLN A 74 4.64 -8.01 14.12
CA GLN A 74 5.50 -6.87 14.37
C GLN A 74 5.89 -6.26 13.04
N LEU A 75 5.47 -5.02 12.82
CA LEU A 75 5.63 -4.33 11.54
C LEU A 75 6.36 -3.01 11.78
N SER A 76 7.44 -2.79 11.05
CA SER A 76 8.17 -1.53 11.12
C SER A 76 7.47 -0.45 10.29
N ALA A 77 7.76 0.80 10.65
CA ALA A 77 7.36 1.99 9.90
C ALA A 77 5.85 2.25 9.83
N PHE A 78 5.08 1.85 10.86
CA PHE A 78 3.67 2.21 10.99
C PHE A 78 3.35 2.87 12.32
N ASN A 79 2.49 3.88 12.27
CA ASN A 79 1.91 4.52 13.45
C ASN A 79 0.39 4.58 13.35
N PRO A 80 -0.35 4.24 14.43
CA PRO A 80 -1.78 4.44 14.48
C PRO A 80 -2.14 5.93 14.52
N ILE A 81 -3.19 6.30 13.80
CA ILE A 81 -3.73 7.66 13.72
C ILE A 81 -5.02 7.73 14.54
N GLU A 82 -5.92 6.79 14.27
CA GLU A 82 -7.28 6.74 14.81
C GLU A 82 -7.72 5.28 14.95
N THR A 83 -8.64 5.02 15.87
CA THR A 83 -9.37 3.74 15.92
C THR A 83 -10.87 4.02 15.87
N LEU A 84 -11.51 3.52 14.82
CA LEU A 84 -12.94 3.57 14.61
C LEU A 84 -13.59 2.34 15.24
N GLU A 85 -14.70 2.55 15.93
CA GLU A 85 -15.50 1.50 16.57
C GLU A 85 -16.71 1.13 15.71
N ASN A 86 -17.22 -0.10 15.87
CA ASN A 86 -18.43 -0.58 15.19
C ASN A 86 -18.37 -0.56 13.65
N VAL A 87 -17.18 -0.67 13.05
CA VAL A 87 -17.01 -0.76 11.60
C VAL A 87 -17.45 -2.12 11.10
N GLU A 88 -18.49 -2.17 10.27
CA GLU A 88 -19.22 -3.40 10.00
C GLU A 88 -18.41 -4.49 9.30
N ASN A 89 -17.53 -4.10 8.37
CA ASN A 89 -16.71 -5.00 7.60
C ASN A 89 -15.37 -4.34 7.20
N ILE A 90 -14.43 -5.17 6.73
CA ILE A 90 -13.10 -4.69 6.34
C ILE A 90 -13.17 -3.70 5.17
N LYS A 91 -14.12 -3.86 4.24
CA LYS A 91 -14.28 -2.96 3.08
C LYS A 91 -14.62 -1.54 3.53
N SER A 92 -15.46 -1.38 4.54
CA SER A 92 -15.74 -0.09 5.18
C SER A 92 -14.52 0.51 5.88
N CYS A 93 -13.64 -0.32 6.46
CA CYS A 93 -12.37 0.12 7.06
C CYS A 93 -11.40 0.62 5.98
N ILE A 94 -11.29 -0.09 4.85
CA ILE A 94 -10.48 0.31 3.69
C ILE A 94 -10.99 1.64 3.13
N TYR A 95 -12.31 1.76 2.94
CA TYR A 95 -12.95 3.00 2.50
C TYR A 95 -12.62 4.18 3.44
N ALA A 96 -12.76 3.99 4.76
CA ALA A 96 -12.42 5.03 5.74
C ALA A 96 -10.94 5.47 5.64
N CYS A 97 -10.02 4.52 5.46
CA CYS A 97 -8.61 4.81 5.22
C CYS A 97 -8.42 5.63 3.93
N ARG A 98 -9.06 5.20 2.82
CA ARG A 98 -8.93 5.86 1.51
C ARG A 98 -9.45 7.30 1.53
N GLN A 99 -10.51 7.59 2.27
CA GLN A 99 -11.01 8.97 2.43
C GLN A 99 -9.99 9.90 3.12
N GLN A 100 -9.04 9.35 3.88
CA GLN A 100 -7.95 10.10 4.53
C GLN A 100 -6.64 10.09 3.72
N CYS A 101 -6.66 9.65 2.45
CA CYS A 101 -5.45 9.49 1.65
C CYS A 101 -4.89 10.83 1.10
N HIS A 102 -5.71 11.88 0.99
CA HIS A 102 -5.31 13.14 0.34
C HIS A 102 -4.20 13.93 1.06
N GLU A 103 -3.87 13.55 2.29
CA GLU A 103 -2.81 14.18 3.10
C GLU A 103 -1.70 13.18 3.50
N ASP A 104 -1.59 12.03 2.81
CA ASP A 104 -0.73 10.88 3.19
C ASP A 104 -0.99 10.36 4.61
N PHE A 105 -2.22 10.57 5.11
CA PHE A 105 -2.57 10.16 6.47
C PHE A 105 -2.73 8.65 6.54
N CYS A 106 -3.64 8.01 5.81
CA CYS A 106 -3.84 6.57 5.98
C CYS A 106 -3.31 5.74 4.81
N LEU A 107 -2.41 4.80 5.12
CA LEU A 107 -1.79 3.85 4.17
C LEU A 107 -1.98 2.39 4.59
N ALA A 108 -2.42 2.13 5.82
CA ALA A 108 -2.65 0.78 6.30
C ALA A 108 -3.81 0.73 7.30
N ILE A 109 -4.38 -0.45 7.44
CA ILE A 109 -5.48 -0.73 8.37
C ILE A 109 -5.16 -1.91 9.27
N ASN A 110 -5.74 -1.91 10.47
CA ASN A 110 -5.81 -3.08 11.33
C ASN A 110 -7.27 -3.30 11.77
N TYR A 111 -7.92 -4.32 11.20
CA TYR A 111 -9.33 -4.62 11.43
C TYR A 111 -9.52 -5.84 12.32
N THR A 112 -10.20 -5.68 13.46
CA THR A 112 -10.39 -6.74 14.46
C THR A 112 -11.74 -7.46 14.28
N LYS A 113 -11.83 -8.70 14.80
CA LYS A 113 -13.13 -9.42 14.89
C LYS A 113 -14.19 -8.68 15.70
N LYS A 114 -13.79 -7.74 16.57
CA LYS A 114 -14.70 -6.89 17.35
C LYS A 114 -15.20 -5.67 16.57
N LYS A 115 -15.03 -5.64 15.24
CA LYS A 115 -15.45 -4.52 14.39
C LYS A 115 -14.73 -3.20 14.72
N GLN A 116 -13.48 -3.31 15.18
CA GLN A 116 -12.61 -2.14 15.38
C GLN A 116 -11.68 -1.99 14.19
N CYS A 117 -11.56 -0.78 13.67
CA CYS A 117 -10.69 -0.43 12.55
C CYS A 117 -9.68 0.60 13.01
N THR A 118 -8.41 0.21 13.15
CA THR A 118 -7.33 1.16 13.40
C THR A 118 -6.75 1.60 12.06
N LEU A 119 -6.71 2.92 11.83
CA LEU A 119 -6.11 3.55 10.66
C LEU A 119 -4.65 3.88 10.97
N LEU A 120 -3.75 3.57 10.03
CA LEU A 120 -2.31 3.71 10.22
C LEU A 120 -1.66 4.48 9.08
N ARG A 121 -0.67 5.28 9.46
CA ARG A 121 0.21 6.00 8.53
C ARG A 121 1.59 5.36 8.48
N HIS A 122 2.30 5.60 7.38
CA HIS A 122 3.72 5.30 7.33
C HIS A 122 4.49 6.23 8.29
N ASN A 123 5.47 5.68 9.00
CA ASN A 123 6.33 6.40 9.92
C ASN A 123 7.79 6.16 9.53
N SER A 124 8.51 7.22 9.15
CA SER A 124 9.93 7.13 8.83
C SER A 124 10.82 6.82 10.04
N LYS A 125 10.31 6.99 11.26
CA LYS A 125 10.98 6.50 12.47
C LYS A 125 10.71 5.00 12.58
N GLN A 126 11.76 4.20 12.83
CA GLN A 126 11.74 2.73 12.94
C GLN A 126 10.93 2.20 14.16
N GLN A 127 9.78 2.79 14.44
CA GLN A 127 8.87 2.33 15.47
C GLN A 127 8.18 1.05 15.00
N ILE A 128 8.09 0.09 15.91
CA ILE A 128 7.40 -1.18 15.67
C ILE A 128 5.94 -1.02 16.05
N TYR A 129 5.05 -1.31 15.10
CA TYR A 129 3.63 -1.51 15.34
C TYR A 129 3.35 -2.98 15.67
N ASN A 130 2.67 -3.21 16.80
CA ASN A 130 2.21 -4.53 17.19
C ASN A 130 0.78 -4.74 16.69
N VAL A 131 0.59 -5.71 15.80
CA VAL A 131 -0.73 -6.08 15.28
C VAL A 131 -1.59 -6.60 16.43
N LYS A 132 -2.79 -6.04 16.57
CA LYS A 132 -3.79 -6.47 17.56
C LYS A 132 -4.08 -7.98 17.45
N SER A 133 -4.44 -8.62 18.57
CA SER A 133 -4.84 -10.02 18.56
C SER A 133 -6.16 -10.21 17.80
N GLN A 134 -6.29 -11.34 17.09
CA GLN A 134 -7.49 -11.69 16.32
C GLN A 134 -7.92 -10.59 15.33
N SER A 135 -6.95 -10.03 14.62
CA SER A 135 -7.17 -8.97 13.65
C SER A 135 -6.45 -9.26 12.35
N LEU A 136 -6.78 -8.47 11.33
CA LEU A 136 -6.14 -8.49 10.02
C LEU A 136 -5.43 -7.15 9.83
N PHE A 137 -4.12 -7.20 9.61
CA PHE A 137 -3.37 -6.04 9.15
C PHE A 137 -3.25 -6.07 7.63
N ALA A 138 -3.49 -4.92 6.99
CA ALA A 138 -3.28 -4.76 5.56
C ALA A 138 -2.71 -3.38 5.22
N GLU A 139 -1.73 -3.35 4.33
CA GLU A 139 -1.20 -2.14 3.70
C GLU A 139 -1.92 -1.92 2.38
N ILE A 140 -2.36 -0.69 2.11
CA ILE A 140 -2.93 -0.28 0.82
C ILE A 140 -1.75 0.04 -0.09
N LEU A 141 -1.51 -0.78 -1.10
CA LEU A 141 -0.42 -0.57 -2.06
C LEU A 141 -0.74 0.57 -3.00
N PHE A 142 -1.96 0.56 -3.56
CA PHE A 142 -2.50 1.62 -4.39
C PHE A 142 -4.01 1.50 -4.51
N CYS A 143 -4.65 2.59 -4.92
CA CYS A 143 -6.04 2.59 -5.39
C CYS A 143 -6.08 3.32 -6.74
N GLU A 144 -6.90 2.81 -7.65
CA GLU A 144 -7.09 3.39 -8.98
C GLU A 144 -8.57 3.37 -9.36
N GLN A 145 -8.96 4.22 -10.32
CA GLN A 145 -10.30 4.21 -10.87
C GLN A 145 -10.60 2.86 -11.52
N GLY A 146 -11.78 2.32 -11.25
CA GLY A 146 -12.15 1.01 -11.73
C GLY A 146 -13.62 0.67 -11.50
N THR A 147 -13.98 -0.57 -11.83
CA THR A 147 -15.35 -1.07 -11.80
C THR A 147 -15.45 -2.39 -11.07
N LEU A 148 -16.67 -2.82 -10.74
CA LEU A 148 -16.90 -4.12 -10.09
C LEU A 148 -16.39 -5.31 -10.93
N ALA A 149 -16.40 -5.18 -12.26
CA ALA A 149 -15.87 -6.20 -13.16
C ALA A 149 -14.41 -6.54 -12.85
N ASP A 150 -13.62 -5.54 -12.49
CA ASP A 150 -12.20 -5.67 -12.21
C ASP A 150 -11.90 -6.35 -10.85
N GLU A 151 -12.91 -6.55 -10.00
CA GLU A 151 -12.83 -7.40 -8.80
C GLU A 151 -13.07 -8.90 -9.15
N ILE A 152 -13.71 -9.19 -10.29
CA ILE A 152 -14.22 -10.51 -10.66
C ILE A 152 -13.31 -11.23 -11.68
N PHE A 153 -12.58 -10.50 -12.52
CA PHE A 153 -11.84 -11.07 -13.66
C PHE A 153 -10.44 -11.66 -13.34
N ASP A 154 -10.06 -11.80 -12.07
CA ASP A 154 -8.75 -12.37 -11.64
C ASP A 154 -8.86 -13.80 -11.03
N PHE A 155 -9.97 -14.53 -11.26
CA PHE A 155 -10.15 -15.94 -10.86
C PHE A 155 -9.98 -16.92 -12.03
#